data_AF-A0A9E5SS95-F1
#
_entry.id   AF-A0A9E5SS95-F1
#
_cell.length_a   1.000
_cell.length_b   1.000
_cell.length_c   1.000
_cell.angle_alpha   90.00
_cell.angle_beta   90.00
_cell.angle_gamma   90.00
#
_symmetry.space_group_name_H-M   'P 1'
#
loop_
_entity.id
_entity.type
_entity.pdbx_description
1 polymer ?
#
loop_
_entity_poly.entity_id
_entity_poly.type
_entity_poly.pdbx_seq_one_letter_code
_entity_poly.pdbx_strand_id
1 'polypeptide(L)' 'IYFVPYRQDDSVKKYASIVADMTLIPEAAARALEGRQMQPVMLDPK' A
#
# COMPACT_ATOMS: atom_id res chain seq x y z
N ILE A 1 3.12 -13.91 0.16
CA ILE A 1 2.21 -12.88 -0.39
C ILE A 1 2.58 -11.57 0.28
N TYR A 2 2.76 -10.49 -0.48
CA TYR A 2 3.16 -9.17 0.03
C TYR A 2 2.26 -8.09 -0.56
N PHE A 3 2.12 -6.98 0.16
CA PHE A 3 1.34 -5.81 -0.26
C PHE A 3 2.24 -4.63 -0.56
N VAL A 4 1.88 -3.87 -1.58
CA VAL A 4 2.36 -2.49 -1.75
C VAL A 4 1.60 -1.62 -0.75
N PRO A 5 2.25 -0.68 -0.04
CA PRO A 5 1.54 0.16 0.93
C PRO A 5 0.33 0.86 0.33
N TYR A 6 -0.76 0.91 1.09
CA TYR A 6 -2.06 1.38 0.61
C TYR A 6 -2.75 2.31 1.61
N ARG A 7 -3.76 3.05 1.13
CA ARG A 7 -4.59 3.96 1.92
C ARG A 7 -6.03 4.01 1.41
N GLN A 8 -6.93 4.50 2.25
CA GLN A 8 -8.25 4.96 1.81
C GLN A 8 -8.08 6.24 0.99
N ASP A 9 -8.68 6.29 -0.20
CA ASP A 9 -8.48 7.41 -1.13
C ASP A 9 -9.66 8.40 -1.20
N ASP A 10 -10.87 7.96 -0.86
CA ASP A 10 -12.04 8.83 -0.72
C ASP A 10 -13.08 8.19 0.22
N SER A 11 -13.01 8.50 1.53
CA SER A 11 -13.98 7.97 2.52
C SER A 11 -15.41 8.37 2.25
N VAL A 12 -15.63 9.54 1.62
CA VAL A 12 -16.97 10.12 1.49
C VAL A 12 -17.70 9.49 0.33
N LYS A 13 -17.06 9.41 -0.84
CA LYS A 13 -17.69 8.88 -2.06
C LYS A 13 -17.46 7.39 -2.23
N LYS A 14 -16.40 6.84 -1.61
CA LYS A 14 -15.95 5.46 -1.79
C LYS A 14 -15.55 4.83 -0.45
N TYR A 15 -16.49 4.78 0.48
CA TYR A 15 -16.29 4.35 1.87
C TYR A 15 -15.58 2.99 2.05
N ALA A 16 -15.64 2.07 1.08
CA ALA A 16 -14.97 0.77 1.12
C ALA A 16 -13.73 0.67 0.21
N SER A 17 -13.31 1.77 -0.42
CA SER A 17 -12.19 1.79 -1.36
C SER A 17 -10.86 2.03 -0.64
N ILE A 18 -9.90 1.15 -0.92
CA ILE A 18 -8.50 1.30 -0.56
C ILE A 18 -7.66 1.10 -1.81
N VAL A 19 -6.62 1.90 -1.98
CA VAL A 19 -5.76 1.87 -3.16
C VAL A 19 -4.30 1.83 -2.71
N ALA A 20 -3.50 1.04 -3.42
CA ALA A 20 -2.06 1.02 -3.24
C ALA A 20 -1.42 2.30 -3.81
N ASP A 21 -0.35 2.76 -3.18
CA ASP A 21 0.52 3.76 -3.76
C ASP A 21 1.43 3.10 -4.80
N MET A 22 1.04 3.20 -6.07
CA MET A 22 1.74 2.53 -7.18
C MET A 22 3.19 3.03 -7.37
N THR A 23 3.54 4.19 -6.80
CA THR A 23 4.93 4.67 -6.83
C THR A 23 5.86 3.82 -5.97
N LEU A 24 5.32 3.07 -5.00
CA LEU A 24 6.08 2.24 -4.07
C LEU A 24 6.27 0.79 -4.55
N ILE A 25 5.77 0.42 -5.74
CA ILE A 25 5.93 -0.93 -6.30
C ILE A 25 7.40 -1.40 -6.32
N PRO A 26 8.37 -0.59 -6.81
CA PRO A 26 9.75 -1.06 -6.89
C PRO A 26 10.34 -1.40 -5.52
N GLU A 27 10.06 -0.57 -4.50
CA GLU A 27 10.56 -0.79 -3.15
C GLU A 27 9.87 -1.98 -2.47
N ALA A 28 8.54 -2.08 -2.60
CA ALA A 28 7.77 -3.21 -2.08
C ALA A 28 8.23 -4.54 -2.69
N ALA A 29 8.53 -4.55 -4.00
CA ALA A 29 9.08 -5.71 -4.70
C ALA A 29 10.49 -6.06 -4.18
N ALA A 30 11.36 -5.07 -3.96
CA ALA A 30 12.69 -5.29 -3.41
C ALA A 30 12.62 -5.94 -2.00
N ARG A 31 11.73 -5.45 -1.12
CA ARG A 31 11.51 -6.06 0.21
C ARG A 31 10.93 -7.47 0.11
N ALA A 32 10.01 -7.70 -0.81
CA ALA A 32 9.41 -9.00 -1.04
C ALA A 32 10.45 -10.06 -1.47
N LEU A 33 11.44 -9.68 -2.28
CA LEU A 33 12.56 -10.55 -2.67
C LEU A 33 13.43 -10.97 -1.47
N GLU A 34 13.52 -10.12 -0.45
CA GLU A 34 14.20 -10.41 0.81
C GLU A 34 13.34 -11.24 1.78
N GLY A 35 12.13 -11.64 1.38
CA GLY A 35 11.21 -12.35 2.26
C GLY A 35 10.46 -11.45 3.26
N ARG A 36 10.45 -10.13 3.04
CA ARG A 36 9.95 -9.13 4.00
C ARG A 36 8.78 -8.32 3.44
N GLN A 37 7.79 -8.05 4.30
CA GLN A 37 6.74 -7.07 4.01
C GLN A 37 7.26 -5.65 4.23
N MET A 38 7.14 -4.78 3.23
CA MET A 38 7.43 -3.34 3.37
C MET A 38 6.53 -2.70 4.43
N GLN A 39 7.11 -1.83 5.27
CA GLN A 39 6.40 -1.11 6.33
C GLN A 39 6.62 0.41 6.17
N PRO A 40 5.63 1.24 6.54
CA PRO A 40 4.28 0.85 6.95
C PRO A 40 3.45 0.28 5.79
N VAL A 41 2.62 -0.73 6.05
CA VAL A 41 1.69 -1.29 5.04
C VAL A 41 0.48 -0.39 4.84
N MET A 42 -0.05 0.20 5.91
CA MET A 42 -1.17 1.13 5.89
C MET A 42 -0.65 2.54 6.02
N LEU A 43 -0.91 3.38 5.03
CA LEU A 43 -0.53 4.79 5.01
C LEU A 43 -1.68 5.64 5.56
N ASP A 44 -1.36 6.89 5.90
CA ASP A 44 -2.38 7.86 6.29
C ASP A 44 -3.40 8.08 5.15
N PRO A 45 -4.69 8.28 5.48
CA PRO A 45 -5.71 8.64 4.50
C PRO A 45 -5.27 9.84 3.66
N LYS A 46 -5.72 9.86 2.39
CA LYS A 46 -5.47 10.99 1.50
C LYS A 46 -6.35 12.19 1.85
#